data_AF-A0A969RB32-F1
#
_entry.id   AF-A0A969RB32-F1
#
_cell.length_a   1.000
_cell.length_b   1.000
_cell.length_c   1.000
_cell.angle_alpha   90.00
_cell.angle_beta   90.00
_cell.angle_gamma   90.00
#
_symmetry.space_group_name_H-M   'P 1'
#
loop_
_entity.id
_entity.type
_entity.pdbx_description
1 polymer ?
#
loop_
_entity_poly.entity_id
_entity_poly.type
_entity_poly.pdbx_seq_one_letter_code
_entity_poly.pdbx_strand_id
1 'polypeptide(L)'
;MARKTLTPSWFQAFQKPKYPVDDSQHTPESPTKDAPCDLLLEDQPATAAPEPAQKRKSYATIAAQKIAIGTKKTLRGASPIVEAWKWQIICLGILAGIGATGFGAFVWLSKAPPAVDCKKISLWSLDSERLYCAQQGAQSGKPDQILAAIKLVKDWTIEHPLYAQAQVLLQDWSNAILILARDRVTQRDIKGAISLAKQIPRSSASYKDAQASIKYWLEEFNRGQAIYHKIQADLKKRNWDLVSQHISELSLNTDPSWQERLVPIRQQVNSEKQAWQALKDARILPKTIPRNC
;
A
#
# COMPACT_ATOMS: atom_id res chain seq x y z
N MET A 1 -1.66 2.93 -37.15
CA MET A 1 -0.46 2.20 -36.70
C MET A 1 -0.52 2.05 -35.19
N ALA A 2 -1.01 0.92 -34.68
CA ALA A 2 -1.15 0.67 -33.25
C ALA A 2 0.18 0.19 -32.68
N ARG A 3 0.80 0.98 -31.78
CA ARG A 3 1.97 0.53 -31.02
C ARG A 3 1.51 -0.48 -29.97
N LYS A 4 1.85 -1.75 -30.17
CA LYS A 4 1.77 -2.78 -29.13
C LYS A 4 2.71 -2.38 -28.00
N THR A 5 2.16 -2.08 -26.82
CA THR A 5 2.93 -1.87 -25.60
C THR A 5 3.44 -3.22 -25.12
N LEU A 6 4.74 -3.50 -25.32
CA LEU A 6 5.41 -4.57 -24.58
C LEU A 6 5.57 -4.09 -23.13
N THR A 7 4.74 -4.59 -22.24
CA THR A 7 4.99 -4.54 -20.80
C THR A 7 6.24 -5.38 -20.50
N PRO A 8 7.29 -4.81 -19.88
CA PRO A 8 8.48 -5.58 -19.53
C PRO A 8 8.14 -6.64 -18.45
N SER A 9 8.56 -7.88 -18.71
CA SER A 9 8.27 -9.11 -17.95
C SER A 9 8.46 -9.01 -16.42
N TRP A 10 9.36 -8.15 -15.94
CA TRP A 10 9.62 -8.00 -14.51
C TRP A 10 8.46 -7.37 -13.71
N PHE A 11 7.48 -6.75 -14.37
CA PHE A 11 6.27 -6.19 -13.73
C PHE A 11 5.35 -7.27 -13.14
N GLN A 12 5.46 -8.53 -13.58
CA GLN A 12 4.61 -9.62 -13.09
C GLN A 12 5.02 -10.16 -11.71
N ALA A 13 6.24 -9.85 -11.24
CA ALA A 13 6.71 -10.28 -9.91
C ALA A 13 6.05 -9.50 -8.75
N PHE A 14 5.35 -8.40 -9.05
CA PHE A 14 4.71 -7.52 -8.05
C PHE A 14 3.18 -7.59 -8.03
N GLN A 15 2.57 -8.53 -8.76
CA GLN A 15 1.11 -8.72 -8.77
C GLN A 15 0.72 -10.13 -8.29
N LYS A 16 0.14 -10.16 -7.07
CA LYS A 16 -0.87 -11.09 -6.49
C LYS A 16 -0.38 -12.11 -5.43
N PRO A 17 -1.23 -12.49 -4.43
CA PRO A 17 -2.70 -12.51 -4.48
C PRO A 17 -3.46 -11.62 -3.48
N LYS A 18 -4.56 -11.04 -3.98
CA LYS A 18 -5.69 -10.56 -3.18
C LYS A 18 -6.42 -11.79 -2.62
N TYR A 19 -6.60 -11.82 -1.31
CA TYR A 19 -7.58 -12.70 -0.65
C TYR A 19 -9.00 -12.37 -1.16
N PRO A 20 -9.88 -13.36 -1.31
CA PRO A 20 -11.27 -13.13 -1.68
C PRO A 20 -12.02 -12.55 -0.47
N VAL A 21 -12.60 -11.38 -0.66
CA VAL A 21 -13.67 -10.85 0.19
C VAL A 21 -14.97 -11.42 -0.35
N ASP A 22 -15.71 -12.08 0.54
CA ASP A 22 -17.04 -12.61 0.34
C ASP A 22 -18.03 -11.44 0.20
N ASP A 23 -18.56 -11.22 -1.01
CA ASP A 23 -19.63 -10.27 -1.28
C ASP A 23 -20.85 -11.07 -1.78
N SER A 24 -21.67 -11.51 -0.83
CA SER A 24 -23.03 -11.98 -1.11
C SER A 24 -23.92 -10.77 -1.35
N GLN A 25 -24.33 -10.56 -2.60
CA GLN A 25 -25.43 -9.67 -2.97
C GLN A 25 -26.77 -10.23 -2.49
N HIS A 26 -27.46 -9.50 -1.62
CA HIS A 26 -28.92 -9.50 -1.60
C HIS A 26 -29.43 -8.05 -1.63
N THR A 27 -30.21 -7.78 -2.67
CA THR A 27 -30.88 -6.53 -3.03
C THR A 27 -32.01 -6.14 -2.03
N PRO A 28 -32.54 -4.92 -2.13
CA PRO A 28 -33.15 -4.19 -1.02
C PRO A 28 -34.65 -4.44 -0.89
N GLU A 29 -35.15 -4.34 0.35
CA GLU A 29 -36.55 -4.07 0.59
C GLU A 29 -36.71 -3.21 1.86
N SER A 30 -37.31 -2.05 1.66
CA SER A 30 -37.96 -1.21 2.67
C SER A 30 -39.45 -1.27 2.28
N PRO A 31 -40.45 -1.29 3.19
CA PRO A 31 -40.59 -0.22 4.18
C PRO A 31 -41.32 -0.61 5.50
N THR A 32 -41.58 0.44 6.28
CA THR A 32 -42.70 0.63 7.22
C THR A 32 -42.57 0.17 8.69
N LYS A 33 -42.62 1.20 9.54
CA LYS A 33 -43.63 1.46 10.59
C LYS A 33 -43.34 1.10 12.05
N ASP A 34 -43.55 2.15 12.85
CA ASP A 34 -44.16 2.20 14.18
C ASP A 34 -43.29 1.89 15.42
N ALA A 35 -43.24 2.92 16.28
CA ALA A 35 -42.78 2.94 17.66
C ALA A 35 -43.85 2.32 18.60
N PRO A 36 -43.82 2.56 19.93
CA PRO A 36 -42.84 2.22 20.97
C PRO A 36 -43.50 1.38 22.11
N CYS A 37 -42.75 1.15 23.20
CA CYS A 37 -43.24 0.74 24.54
C CYS A 37 -43.78 -0.71 24.64
N ASP A 38 -43.56 -1.50 25.68
CA ASP A 38 -43.41 -1.17 27.09
C ASP A 38 -42.99 -2.42 27.91
N LEU A 39 -42.37 -2.13 29.06
CA LEU A 39 -42.50 -2.80 30.37
C LEU A 39 -41.99 -4.24 30.51
N LEU A 40 -40.82 -4.40 31.16
CA LEU A 40 -40.65 -4.61 32.62
C LEU A 40 -41.09 -6.03 33.04
N LEU A 41 -40.30 -6.83 33.75
CA LEU A 41 -39.79 -6.60 35.10
C LEU A 41 -38.86 -7.80 35.41
N GLU A 42 -37.67 -7.65 35.98
CA GLU A 42 -37.32 -7.99 37.39
C GLU A 42 -35.86 -8.52 37.28
N ASP A 43 -34.84 -8.28 38.09
CA ASP A 43 -34.62 -7.58 39.34
C ASP A 43 -33.11 -7.21 39.37
N GLN A 44 -32.83 -5.92 39.53
CA GLN A 44 -31.85 -5.24 40.41
C GLN A 44 -30.53 -5.92 40.93
N PRO A 45 -29.59 -5.15 41.56
CA PRO A 45 -28.34 -4.78 40.91
C PRO A 45 -27.09 -5.03 41.81
N ALA A 46 -25.93 -4.55 41.34
CA ALA A 46 -24.83 -3.97 42.14
C ALA A 46 -24.14 -4.93 43.16
N THR A 47 -22.84 -4.89 43.44
CA THR A 47 -21.84 -3.84 43.40
C THR A 47 -20.51 -4.51 43.75
N ALA A 48 -19.43 -4.01 43.16
CA ALA A 48 -18.11 -3.79 43.75
C ALA A 48 -17.37 -4.92 44.55
N ALA A 49 -16.16 -5.18 44.03
CA ALA A 49 -14.90 -5.76 44.58
C ALA A 49 -14.62 -5.61 46.09
N PRO A 50 -13.57 -6.24 46.72
CA PRO A 50 -12.35 -6.87 46.16
C PRO A 50 -11.90 -8.22 46.83
N GLU A 51 -10.71 -8.73 46.42
CA GLU A 51 -9.80 -9.81 46.93
C GLU A 51 -9.86 -10.24 48.43
N PRO A 52 -9.22 -11.35 48.93
CA PRO A 52 -8.13 -12.20 48.37
C PRO A 52 -8.18 -13.75 48.67
N ALA A 53 -7.17 -14.46 48.14
CA ALA A 53 -6.52 -15.72 48.54
C ALA A 53 -7.15 -16.71 49.56
N GLN A 54 -7.18 -18.02 49.23
CA GLN A 54 -6.81 -19.10 50.18
C GLN A 54 -6.60 -20.50 49.55
N LYS A 55 -5.44 -21.11 49.87
CA LYS A 55 -5.08 -22.52 49.67
C LYS A 55 -5.99 -23.48 50.45
N ARG A 56 -6.38 -24.62 49.86
CA ARG A 56 -6.72 -25.88 50.59
C ARG A 56 -6.21 -27.08 49.75
N LYS A 57 -5.08 -27.70 50.14
CA LYS A 57 -4.97 -28.98 50.90
C LYS A 57 -5.80 -30.10 50.26
N SER A 58 -5.19 -31.05 49.54
CA SER A 58 -4.64 -32.31 50.08
C SER A 58 -5.57 -32.97 51.09
N TYR A 59 -6.16 -34.11 50.77
CA TYR A 59 -5.75 -35.46 51.18
C TYR A 59 -6.77 -36.47 50.66
N ALA A 60 -6.27 -37.64 50.26
CA ALA A 60 -7.02 -38.89 50.14
C ALA A 60 -7.97 -39.05 51.35
N THR A 61 -9.19 -39.57 51.24
CA THR A 61 -9.57 -40.98 51.00
C THR A 61 -11.13 -40.91 51.09
N ILE A 62 -11.97 -41.61 50.36
CA ILE A 62 -12.47 -42.99 50.59
C ILE A 62 -13.56 -43.15 49.53
N ALA A 63 -13.44 -44.17 48.68
CA ALA A 63 -14.56 -44.98 48.19
C ALA A 63 -14.00 -46.00 47.21
N ALA A 64 -13.48 -47.08 47.77
CA ALA A 64 -13.53 -48.36 47.10
C ALA A 64 -15.01 -48.70 46.82
N GLN A 65 -15.22 -49.37 45.69
CA GLN A 65 -16.20 -50.45 45.47
C GLN A 65 -17.12 -50.23 44.26
N LYS A 66 -17.15 -51.31 43.45
CA LYS A 66 -17.98 -51.61 42.28
C LYS A 66 -17.49 -51.11 40.92
N ILE A 67 -16.58 -51.90 40.31
CA ILE A 67 -16.94 -52.61 39.07
C ILE A 67 -16.33 -54.01 39.16
N ALA A 68 -17.16 -54.98 39.53
CA ALA A 68 -16.83 -56.39 39.38
C ALA A 68 -17.81 -56.99 38.38
N ILE A 69 -17.26 -57.85 37.52
CA ILE A 69 -17.92 -58.88 36.72
C ILE A 69 -18.43 -58.38 35.37
N GLY A 70 -17.58 -58.54 34.35
CA GLY A 70 -17.97 -58.23 32.98
C GLY A 70 -17.06 -58.68 31.84
N THR A 71 -15.81 -59.13 32.04
CA THR A 71 -14.98 -59.63 30.91
C THR A 71 -13.95 -60.69 31.34
N LYS A 72 -14.40 -61.82 31.88
CA LYS A 72 -13.60 -63.06 31.82
C LYS A 72 -13.79 -63.70 30.44
N LYS A 73 -13.25 -63.10 29.37
CA LYS A 73 -13.00 -63.79 28.07
C LYS A 73 -12.26 -62.94 27.04
N THR A 74 -11.07 -62.46 27.37
CA THR A 74 -10.05 -62.12 26.36
C THR A 74 -8.71 -62.03 27.07
N LEU A 75 -7.63 -62.46 26.40
CA LEU A 75 -6.28 -62.74 26.96
C LEU A 75 -6.10 -64.12 27.58
N ARG A 76 -6.64 -65.15 26.94
CA ARG A 76 -5.98 -66.47 26.91
C ARG A 76 -6.04 -66.98 25.49
N GLY A 77 -5.05 -66.57 24.71
CA GLY A 77 -4.98 -66.77 23.27
C GLY A 77 -4.23 -65.67 22.52
N ALA A 78 -3.15 -65.13 23.09
CA ALA A 78 -2.10 -64.53 22.27
C ALA A 78 -1.17 -65.69 21.90
N SER A 79 -1.22 -66.06 20.64
CA SER A 79 -0.63 -67.25 20.01
C SER A 79 0.90 -67.29 20.08
N PRO A 80 1.54 -68.46 19.81
CA PRO A 80 3.01 -68.63 19.66
C PRO A 80 3.67 -67.71 18.61
N ILE A 81 2.88 -66.92 17.88
CA ILE A 81 3.31 -65.92 16.92
C ILE A 81 4.02 -64.74 17.61
N VAL A 82 3.62 -64.41 18.85
CA VAL A 82 4.24 -63.30 19.60
C VAL A 82 5.67 -63.65 20.05
N GLU A 83 5.94 -64.91 20.41
CA GLU A 83 7.30 -65.43 20.69
C GLU A 83 8.17 -65.47 19.43
N ALA A 84 7.61 -65.91 18.29
CA ALA A 84 8.30 -65.94 17.00
C ALA A 84 8.62 -64.55 16.44
N TRP A 85 7.85 -63.52 16.83
CA TRP A 85 8.03 -62.13 16.39
C TRP A 85 8.76 -61.24 17.40
N LYS A 86 9.19 -61.77 18.55
CA LYS A 86 9.96 -61.00 19.56
C LYS A 86 11.17 -60.30 18.94
N TRP A 87 11.93 -61.01 18.11
CA TRP A 87 13.09 -60.45 17.41
C TRP A 87 12.72 -59.42 16.32
N GLN A 88 11.62 -59.66 15.59
CA GLN A 88 11.11 -58.72 14.59
C GLN A 88 10.65 -57.40 15.23
N ILE A 89 10.04 -57.45 16.41
CA ILE A 89 9.62 -56.25 17.16
C ILE A 89 10.83 -55.44 17.65
N ILE A 90 11.91 -56.10 18.08
CA ILE A 90 13.16 -55.43 18.47
C ILE A 90 13.82 -54.76 17.25
N CYS A 91 13.92 -55.47 16.12
CA CYS A 91 14.43 -54.91 14.87
C CYS A 91 13.62 -53.70 14.39
N LEU A 92 12.28 -53.79 14.43
CA LEU A 92 11.40 -52.67 14.06
C LEU A 92 11.53 -51.48 15.01
N GLY A 93 11.74 -51.71 16.31
CA GLY A 93 12.01 -50.65 17.27
C GLY A 93 13.31 -49.89 16.99
N ILE A 94 14.38 -50.61 16.63
CA ILE A 94 15.68 -50.00 16.24
C ILE A 94 15.55 -49.21 14.93
N LEU A 95 14.88 -49.78 13.92
CA LEU A 95 14.58 -49.11 12.65
C LEU A 95 13.72 -47.85 12.85
N ALA A 96 12.73 -47.91 13.74
CA ALA A 96 11.90 -46.75 14.10
C ALA A 96 12.71 -45.67 14.83
N GLY A 97 13.65 -46.05 15.71
CA GLY A 97 14.56 -45.12 16.38
C GLY A 97 15.48 -44.38 15.40
N ILE A 98 16.06 -45.10 14.44
CA ILE A 98 16.90 -44.51 13.38
C ILE A 98 16.04 -43.61 12.47
N GLY A 99 14.84 -44.06 12.09
CA GLY A 99 13.90 -43.26 11.30
C GLY A 99 13.45 -41.98 12.00
N ALA A 100 13.24 -42.02 13.32
CA ALA A 100 12.82 -40.86 14.10
C ALA A 100 13.91 -39.76 14.18
N THR A 101 15.19 -40.14 14.30
CA THR A 101 16.30 -39.17 14.29
C THR A 101 16.48 -38.50 12.93
N GLY A 102 16.38 -39.28 11.83
CA GLY A 102 16.42 -38.74 10.47
C GLY A 102 15.23 -37.83 10.15
N PHE A 103 14.03 -38.22 10.56
CA PHE A 103 12.82 -37.41 10.39
C PHE A 103 12.86 -36.12 11.21
N GLY A 104 13.38 -36.17 12.45
CA GLY A 104 13.58 -34.97 13.28
C GLY A 104 14.58 -33.98 12.66
N ALA A 105 15.70 -34.48 12.16
CA ALA A 105 16.68 -33.65 11.45
C ALA A 105 16.08 -33.04 10.18
N PHE A 106 15.27 -33.80 9.44
CA PHE A 106 14.57 -33.30 8.25
C PHE A 106 13.52 -32.23 8.58
N VAL A 107 12.78 -32.35 9.68
CA VAL A 107 11.83 -31.33 10.14
C VAL A 107 12.54 -30.05 10.62
N TRP A 108 13.73 -30.17 11.20
CA TRP A 108 14.53 -29.01 11.60
C TRP A 108 15.21 -28.34 10.39
N LEU A 109 15.71 -29.12 9.43
CA LEU A 109 16.29 -28.62 8.18
C LEU A 109 15.23 -28.01 7.24
N SER A 110 13.99 -28.50 7.29
CA SER A 110 12.87 -27.90 6.54
C SER A 110 12.24 -26.70 7.22
N LYS A 111 12.58 -26.40 8.48
CA LYS A 111 12.27 -25.11 9.08
C LYS A 111 13.25 -24.07 8.53
N ALA A 112 12.74 -23.19 7.67
CA ALA A 112 13.50 -22.08 7.13
C ALA A 112 14.21 -21.30 8.26
N PRO A 113 15.47 -20.87 8.05
CA PRO A 113 16.18 -20.06 9.04
C PRO A 113 15.32 -18.84 9.41
N PRO A 114 15.34 -18.41 10.69
CA PRO A 114 14.55 -17.27 11.12
C PRO A 114 14.92 -16.04 10.28
N ALA A 115 13.92 -15.36 9.73
CA ALA A 115 14.13 -14.16 8.92
C ALA A 115 14.88 -13.10 9.73
N VAL A 116 15.76 -12.34 9.06
CA VAL A 116 16.52 -11.26 9.69
C VAL A 116 15.55 -10.22 10.27
N ASP A 117 15.63 -9.96 11.57
CA ASP A 117 14.84 -8.95 12.27
C ASP A 117 15.32 -7.53 11.86
N CYS A 118 14.82 -7.01 10.74
CA CYS A 118 15.18 -5.68 10.24
C CYS A 118 14.88 -4.52 11.22
N LYS A 119 14.11 -4.78 12.29
CA LYS A 119 13.78 -3.81 13.34
C LYS A 119 14.93 -3.54 14.32
N LYS A 120 15.92 -4.43 14.41
CA LYS A 120 17.03 -4.35 15.38
C LYS A 120 18.37 -3.92 14.76
N ILE A 121 18.37 -3.58 13.48
CA ILE A 121 19.59 -3.17 12.79
C ILE A 121 20.08 -1.83 13.36
N SER A 122 21.27 -1.88 13.93
CA SER A 122 22.02 -0.71 14.39
C SER A 122 23.19 -0.45 13.43
N LEU A 123 23.88 0.67 13.61
CA LEU A 123 25.01 1.04 12.75
C LEU A 123 26.17 0.02 12.76
N TRP A 124 26.20 -0.87 13.75
CA TRP A 124 27.25 -1.88 13.98
C TRP A 124 26.94 -3.26 13.38
N SER A 125 25.79 -3.45 12.73
CA SER A 125 25.48 -4.71 12.04
C SER A 125 26.31 -4.88 10.77
N LEU A 126 26.48 -6.13 10.32
CA LEU A 126 27.19 -6.47 9.08
C LEU A 126 26.52 -5.82 7.86
N ASP A 127 27.32 -5.35 6.89
CA ASP A 127 26.81 -4.62 5.72
C ASP A 127 25.86 -5.45 4.85
N SER A 128 26.01 -6.77 4.83
CA SER A 128 25.08 -7.67 4.13
C SER A 128 23.67 -7.67 4.75
N GLU A 129 23.57 -7.65 6.08
CA GLU A 129 22.29 -7.58 6.79
C GLU A 129 21.62 -6.22 6.58
N ARG A 130 22.42 -5.13 6.61
CA ARG A 130 21.94 -3.77 6.34
C ARG A 130 21.42 -3.64 4.92
N LEU A 131 22.15 -4.18 3.94
CA LEU A 131 21.74 -4.16 2.54
C LEU A 131 20.46 -4.97 2.33
N TYR A 132 20.37 -6.15 2.93
CA TYR A 132 19.16 -6.98 2.86
C TYR A 132 17.94 -6.24 3.40
N CYS A 133 18.05 -5.61 4.56
CA CYS A 133 16.93 -4.88 5.16
C CYS A 133 16.61 -3.56 4.45
N ALA A 134 17.61 -2.87 3.90
CA ALA A 134 17.42 -1.75 3.00
C ALA A 134 16.64 -2.17 1.74
N GLN A 135 16.97 -3.32 1.16
CA GLN A 135 16.25 -3.89 0.02
C GLN A 135 14.81 -4.25 0.37
N GLN A 136 14.57 -4.84 1.54
CA GLN A 136 13.21 -5.13 2.00
C GLN A 136 12.41 -3.86 2.25
N GLY A 137 13.03 -2.81 2.81
CA GLY A 137 12.43 -1.50 2.95
C GLY A 137 12.06 -0.89 1.59
N ALA A 138 12.97 -0.94 0.62
CA ALA A 138 12.74 -0.41 -0.73
C ALA A 138 11.58 -1.13 -1.46
N GLN A 139 11.42 -2.43 -1.24
CA GLN A 139 10.30 -3.22 -1.79
C GLN A 139 8.91 -2.77 -1.29
N SER A 140 8.84 -2.03 -0.18
CA SER A 140 7.57 -1.47 0.29
C SER A 140 6.95 -0.43 -0.65
N GLY A 141 7.72 0.07 -1.63
CA GLY A 141 7.29 1.12 -2.57
C GLY A 141 7.19 2.51 -1.95
N LYS A 142 7.48 2.65 -0.64
CA LYS A 142 7.45 3.95 0.04
C LYS A 142 8.69 4.76 -0.33
N PRO A 143 8.54 6.02 -0.76
CA PRO A 143 9.67 6.83 -1.19
C PRO A 143 10.72 7.00 -0.08
N ASP A 144 10.29 7.19 1.17
CA ASP A 144 11.21 7.38 2.30
C ASP A 144 12.08 6.15 2.56
N GLN A 145 11.53 4.95 2.38
CA GLN A 145 12.24 3.69 2.57
C GLN A 145 13.24 3.45 1.44
N ILE A 146 12.85 3.72 0.20
CA ILE A 146 13.74 3.64 -0.97
C ILE A 146 14.88 4.65 -0.83
N LEU A 147 14.60 5.88 -0.38
CA LEU A 147 15.62 6.90 -0.13
C LEU A 147 16.56 6.53 1.02
N ALA A 148 16.05 5.90 2.08
CA ALA A 148 16.89 5.36 3.16
C ALA A 148 17.83 4.26 2.64
N ALA A 149 17.34 3.39 1.76
CA ALA A 149 18.14 2.35 1.12
C ALA A 149 19.25 2.94 0.22
N ILE A 150 18.90 3.92 -0.62
CA ILE A 150 19.86 4.67 -1.45
C ILE A 150 20.95 5.33 -0.60
N LYS A 151 20.57 5.94 0.54
CA LYS A 151 21.53 6.61 1.45
C LYS A 151 22.55 5.65 2.05
N LEU A 152 22.20 4.38 2.23
CA LEU A 152 23.12 3.36 2.74
C LEU A 152 24.22 3.03 1.73
N VAL A 153 23.84 2.87 0.45
CA VAL A 153 24.73 2.35 -0.59
C VAL A 153 25.47 3.43 -1.38
N LYS A 154 24.99 4.68 -1.36
CA LYS A 154 25.54 5.77 -2.20
C LYS A 154 27.03 6.07 -1.97
N ASP A 155 27.54 5.78 -0.78
CA ASP A 155 28.91 6.12 -0.36
C ASP A 155 29.85 4.91 -0.42
N TRP A 156 29.38 3.74 -0.88
CA TRP A 156 30.23 2.56 -1.01
C TRP A 156 31.18 2.72 -2.20
N THR A 157 32.47 2.50 -1.96
CA THR A 157 33.53 2.57 -2.98
C THR A 157 33.79 1.20 -3.61
N ILE A 158 34.60 1.16 -4.66
CA ILE A 158 34.85 -0.07 -5.44
C ILE A 158 35.58 -1.16 -4.63
N GLU A 159 36.25 -0.78 -3.54
CA GLU A 159 36.92 -1.69 -2.61
C GLU A 159 35.93 -2.46 -1.73
N HIS A 160 34.67 -2.02 -1.66
CA HIS A 160 33.66 -2.68 -0.84
C HIS A 160 33.21 -4.00 -1.50
N PRO A 161 33.17 -5.13 -0.75
CA PRO A 161 32.87 -6.45 -1.33
C PRO A 161 31.48 -6.53 -1.98
N LEU A 162 30.53 -5.71 -1.52
CA LEU A 162 29.17 -5.65 -2.05
C LEU A 162 28.94 -4.52 -3.06
N TYR A 163 29.99 -3.81 -3.52
CA TYR A 163 29.86 -2.64 -4.39
C TYR A 163 29.10 -2.96 -5.69
N ALA A 164 29.45 -4.05 -6.38
CA ALA A 164 28.79 -4.41 -7.64
C ALA A 164 27.28 -4.64 -7.46
N GLN A 165 26.89 -5.37 -6.42
CA GLN A 165 25.47 -5.60 -6.09
C GLN A 165 24.76 -4.28 -5.71
N ALA A 166 25.43 -3.46 -4.91
CA ALA A 166 24.91 -2.18 -4.46
C ALA A 166 24.68 -1.19 -5.60
N GLN A 167 25.52 -1.18 -6.64
CA GLN A 167 25.34 -0.33 -7.82
C GLN A 167 24.11 -0.72 -8.63
N VAL A 168 23.85 -2.02 -8.80
CA VAL A 168 22.61 -2.50 -9.46
C VAL A 168 21.38 -2.08 -8.66
N LEU A 169 21.39 -2.32 -7.34
CA LEU A 169 20.29 -1.92 -6.45
C LEU A 169 20.09 -0.40 -6.43
N LEU A 170 21.18 0.37 -6.41
CA LEU A 170 21.16 1.82 -6.45
C LEU A 170 20.47 2.33 -7.73
N GLN A 171 20.77 1.72 -8.88
CA GLN A 171 20.10 2.03 -10.13
C GLN A 171 18.60 1.72 -10.06
N ASP A 172 18.22 0.53 -9.60
CA ASP A 172 16.82 0.10 -9.52
C ASP A 172 16.00 1.00 -8.58
N TRP A 173 16.54 1.28 -7.40
CA TRP A 173 15.91 2.15 -6.41
C TRP A 173 15.80 3.59 -6.90
N SER A 174 16.84 4.10 -7.57
CA SER A 174 16.81 5.44 -8.15
C SER A 174 15.76 5.55 -9.26
N ASN A 175 15.64 4.53 -10.10
CA ASN A 175 14.61 4.47 -11.12
C ASN A 175 13.20 4.40 -10.50
N ALA A 176 13.02 3.62 -9.43
CA ALA A 176 11.77 3.58 -8.68
C ALA A 176 11.38 4.96 -8.11
N ILE A 177 12.33 5.70 -7.53
CA ILE A 177 12.13 7.10 -7.11
C ILE A 177 11.71 7.97 -8.30
N LEU A 178 12.37 7.84 -9.45
CA LEU A 178 12.01 8.63 -10.63
C LEU A 178 10.59 8.33 -11.14
N ILE A 179 10.15 7.06 -11.06
CA ILE A 179 8.78 6.66 -11.38
C ILE A 179 7.78 7.30 -10.39
N LEU A 180 8.06 7.24 -9.09
CA LEU A 180 7.23 7.89 -8.07
C LEU A 180 7.18 9.42 -8.26
N ALA A 181 8.29 10.04 -8.67
CA ALA A 181 8.31 11.46 -9.00
C ALA A 181 7.41 11.78 -10.20
N ARG A 182 7.43 10.96 -11.26
CA ARG A 182 6.53 11.11 -12.41
C ARG A 182 5.07 10.97 -12.00
N ASP A 183 4.75 10.05 -11.10
CA ASP A 183 3.39 9.89 -10.59
C ASP A 183 2.94 11.12 -9.78
N ARG A 184 3.84 11.76 -9.02
CA ARG A 184 3.49 13.04 -8.38
C ARG A 184 3.16 14.15 -9.37
N VAL A 185 3.81 14.18 -10.54
CA VAL A 185 3.47 15.12 -11.62
C VAL A 185 2.05 14.89 -12.13
N THR A 186 1.65 13.63 -12.34
CA THR A 186 0.28 13.31 -12.78
C THR A 186 -0.76 13.68 -11.71
N GLN A 187 -0.39 13.57 -10.43
CA GLN A 187 -1.17 14.03 -9.29
C GLN A 187 -1.14 15.56 -9.07
N ARG A 188 -0.58 16.34 -10.02
CA ARG A 188 -0.47 17.82 -9.97
C ARG A 188 0.51 18.35 -8.91
N ASP A 189 1.31 17.49 -8.28
CA ASP A 189 2.34 17.87 -7.32
C ASP A 189 3.72 17.96 -7.98
N ILE A 190 3.90 18.99 -8.81
CA ILE A 190 5.19 19.26 -9.49
C ILE A 190 6.31 19.54 -8.47
N LYS A 191 5.99 20.25 -7.38
CA LYS A 191 6.97 20.59 -6.35
C LYS A 191 7.49 19.34 -5.64
N GLY A 192 6.58 18.45 -5.24
CA GLY A 192 6.94 17.16 -4.65
C GLY A 192 7.70 16.26 -5.62
N ALA A 193 7.29 16.19 -6.88
CA ALA A 193 8.01 15.46 -7.93
C ALA A 193 9.47 15.91 -8.06
N ILE A 194 9.70 17.22 -8.17
CA ILE A 194 11.05 17.79 -8.26
C ILE A 194 11.84 17.51 -6.97
N SER A 195 11.22 17.66 -5.80
CA SER A 195 11.89 17.39 -4.52
C SER A 195 12.34 15.94 -4.39
N LEU A 196 11.56 15.01 -4.95
CA LEU A 196 11.84 13.58 -4.89
C LEU A 196 12.94 13.20 -5.89
N ALA A 197 12.84 13.66 -7.13
CA ALA A 197 13.83 13.41 -8.17
C ALA A 197 15.20 14.03 -7.84
N LYS A 198 15.24 15.17 -7.12
CA LYS A 198 16.50 15.79 -6.67
C LYS A 198 17.28 14.97 -5.66
N GLN A 199 16.64 14.04 -4.95
CA GLN A 199 17.30 13.19 -3.97
C GLN A 199 18.05 12.01 -4.59
N ILE A 200 17.89 11.78 -5.90
CA ILE A 200 18.64 10.75 -6.63
C ILE A 200 20.12 11.15 -6.67
N PRO A 201 21.03 10.29 -6.19
CA PRO A 201 22.46 10.63 -6.10
C PRO A 201 23.14 10.57 -7.46
N ARG A 202 24.24 11.32 -7.60
CA ARG A 202 25.07 11.37 -8.82
C ARG A 202 25.74 10.05 -9.18
N SER A 203 25.96 9.19 -8.19
CA SER A 203 26.54 7.86 -8.38
C SER A 203 25.59 6.89 -9.09
N SER A 204 24.29 7.18 -9.12
CA SER A 204 23.30 6.36 -9.82
C SER A 204 23.32 6.61 -11.33
N ALA A 205 23.20 5.54 -12.12
CA ALA A 205 23.02 5.63 -13.57
C ALA A 205 21.77 6.44 -13.95
N SER A 206 20.71 6.39 -13.13
CA SER A 206 19.45 7.12 -13.36
C SER A 206 19.54 8.63 -13.08
N TYR A 207 20.68 9.14 -12.58
CA TYR A 207 20.83 10.56 -12.28
C TYR A 207 20.61 11.45 -13.51
N LYS A 208 21.14 11.05 -14.67
CA LYS A 208 20.98 11.82 -15.92
C LYS A 208 19.50 11.93 -16.32
N ASP A 209 18.77 10.83 -16.24
CA ASP A 209 17.34 10.78 -16.56
C ASP A 209 16.51 11.59 -15.56
N ALA A 210 16.91 11.58 -14.27
CA ALA A 210 16.27 12.38 -13.25
C ALA A 210 16.44 13.88 -13.51
N GLN A 211 17.66 14.33 -13.84
CA GLN A 211 17.91 15.74 -14.17
C GLN A 211 17.19 16.18 -15.44
N ALA A 212 17.17 15.32 -16.47
CA ALA A 212 16.41 15.58 -17.69
C ALA A 212 14.90 15.73 -17.40
N SER A 213 14.35 14.84 -16.56
CA SER A 213 12.94 14.89 -16.15
C SER A 213 12.63 16.16 -15.34
N ILE A 214 13.49 16.54 -14.39
CA ILE A 214 13.34 17.78 -13.61
C ILE A 214 13.32 19.00 -14.53
N LYS A 215 14.27 19.06 -15.49
CA LYS A 215 14.36 20.16 -16.45
C LYS A 215 13.07 20.26 -17.27
N TYR A 216 12.62 19.14 -17.81
CA TYR A 216 11.38 19.07 -18.61
C TYR A 216 10.16 19.56 -17.81
N TRP A 217 9.95 19.06 -16.58
CA TRP A 217 8.82 19.50 -15.75
C TRP A 217 8.87 21.00 -15.43
N LEU A 218 10.06 21.53 -15.17
CA LEU A 218 10.23 22.95 -14.88
C LEU A 218 9.96 23.82 -16.12
N GLU A 219 10.40 23.39 -17.30
CA GLU A 219 10.14 24.08 -18.56
C GLU A 219 8.65 24.13 -18.89
N GLU A 220 7.95 23.00 -18.80
CA GLU A 220 6.50 22.93 -19.05
C GLU A 220 5.70 23.76 -18.04
N PHE A 221 6.09 23.72 -16.77
CA PHE A 221 5.47 24.54 -15.73
C PHE A 221 5.68 26.04 -15.99
N ASN A 222 6.91 26.46 -16.29
CA ASN A 222 7.24 27.85 -16.58
C ASN A 222 6.52 28.36 -17.82
N ARG A 223 6.38 27.52 -18.86
CA ARG A 223 5.61 27.83 -20.07
C ARG A 223 4.14 28.08 -19.72
N GLY A 224 3.53 27.22 -18.92
CA GLY A 224 2.15 27.40 -18.46
C GLY A 224 1.99 28.68 -17.63
N GLN A 225 2.95 28.95 -16.76
CA GLN A 225 2.98 30.16 -15.95
C GLN A 225 3.06 31.44 -16.79
N ALA A 226 3.87 31.45 -17.86
CA ALA A 226 3.97 32.59 -18.75
C ALA A 226 2.62 32.91 -19.44
N ILE A 227 1.91 31.89 -19.92
CA ILE A 227 0.57 32.06 -20.52
C ILE A 227 -0.43 32.53 -19.46
N TYR A 228 -0.37 31.96 -18.25
CA TYR A 228 -1.22 32.40 -17.14
C TYR A 228 -1.02 33.87 -16.78
N HIS A 229 0.21 34.38 -16.81
CA HIS A 229 0.48 35.81 -16.61
C HIS A 229 -0.15 36.69 -17.71
N LYS A 230 -0.17 36.23 -18.97
CA LYS A 230 -0.87 36.94 -20.06
C LYS A 230 -2.38 36.99 -19.81
N ILE A 231 -2.98 35.86 -19.40
CA ILE A 231 -4.40 35.80 -19.01
C ILE A 231 -4.70 36.84 -17.94
N GLN A 232 -3.89 36.90 -16.87
CA GLN A 232 -4.07 37.87 -15.79
C GLN A 232 -3.92 39.33 -16.26
N ALA A 233 -3.01 39.60 -17.19
CA ALA A 233 -2.83 40.93 -17.76
C ALA A 233 -4.02 41.35 -18.63
N ASP A 234 -4.56 40.44 -19.45
CA ASP A 234 -5.69 40.72 -20.34
C ASP A 234 -7.02 40.80 -19.58
N LEU A 235 -7.17 40.05 -18.48
CA LEU A 235 -8.28 40.19 -17.55
C LEU A 235 -8.35 41.61 -16.98
N LYS A 236 -7.21 42.18 -16.55
CA LYS A 236 -7.14 43.57 -16.07
C LYS A 236 -7.54 44.59 -17.14
N LYS A 237 -7.25 44.29 -18.41
CA LYS A 237 -7.62 45.13 -19.56
C LYS A 237 -9.08 44.93 -20.01
N ARG A 238 -9.81 43.95 -19.46
CA ARG A 238 -11.15 43.52 -19.90
C ARG A 238 -11.20 43.06 -21.36
N ASN A 239 -10.10 42.49 -21.85
CA ASN A 239 -9.98 41.96 -23.21
C ASN A 239 -10.41 40.48 -23.26
N TRP A 240 -11.73 40.21 -23.26
CA TRP A 240 -12.29 38.85 -23.14
C TRP A 240 -11.88 37.89 -24.26
N ASP A 241 -11.65 38.41 -25.48
CA ASP A 241 -11.29 37.59 -26.64
C ASP A 241 -9.84 37.06 -26.52
N LEU A 242 -8.89 37.92 -26.14
CA LEU A 242 -7.50 37.53 -25.87
C LEU A 242 -7.39 36.59 -24.68
N VAL A 243 -8.18 36.82 -23.62
CA VAL A 243 -8.26 35.91 -22.48
C VAL A 243 -8.71 34.52 -22.93
N SER A 244 -9.78 34.44 -23.72
CA SER A 244 -10.31 33.16 -24.23
C SER A 244 -9.27 32.44 -25.12
N GLN A 245 -8.53 33.18 -25.93
CA GLN A 245 -7.43 32.65 -26.75
C GLN A 245 -6.31 32.07 -25.89
N HIS A 246 -5.80 32.82 -24.91
CA HIS A 246 -4.72 32.36 -24.03
C HIS A 246 -5.16 31.20 -23.12
N ILE A 247 -6.43 31.15 -22.69
CA ILE A 247 -6.99 29.98 -21.98
C ILE A 247 -6.95 28.73 -22.86
N SER A 248 -7.29 28.87 -24.14
CA SER A 248 -7.26 27.77 -25.11
C SER A 248 -5.81 27.31 -25.34
N GLU A 249 -4.87 28.24 -25.49
CA GLU A 249 -3.43 27.94 -25.59
C GLU A 249 -2.92 27.18 -24.36
N LEU A 250 -3.28 27.62 -23.14
CA LEU A 250 -2.87 26.96 -21.91
C LEU A 250 -3.51 25.58 -21.74
N SER A 251 -4.72 25.36 -22.28
CA SER A 251 -5.39 24.06 -22.21
C SER A 251 -4.68 22.96 -23.00
N LEU A 252 -3.82 23.33 -23.96
CA LEU A 252 -2.99 22.41 -24.75
C LEU A 252 -1.67 22.05 -24.04
N ASN A 253 -1.34 22.71 -22.92
CA ASN A 253 -0.16 22.38 -22.13
C ASN A 253 -0.33 20.99 -21.48
N THR A 254 0.76 20.22 -21.44
CA THR A 254 0.82 18.86 -20.90
C THR A 254 0.63 18.82 -19.38
N ASP A 255 0.99 19.90 -18.66
CA ASP A 255 0.97 19.95 -17.19
C ASP A 255 -0.47 20.01 -16.61
N PRO A 256 -0.92 18.98 -15.87
CA PRO A 256 -2.28 18.91 -15.33
C PRO A 256 -2.60 19.99 -14.28
N SER A 257 -1.59 20.61 -13.66
CA SER A 257 -1.77 21.58 -12.57
C SER A 257 -2.48 22.87 -13.00
N TRP A 258 -2.44 23.22 -14.29
CA TRP A 258 -3.04 24.45 -14.81
C TRP A 258 -4.56 24.36 -14.99
N GLN A 259 -5.10 23.16 -15.21
CA GLN A 259 -6.53 22.99 -15.51
C GLN A 259 -7.42 23.49 -14.37
N GLU A 260 -7.04 23.20 -13.12
CA GLU A 260 -7.78 23.62 -11.92
C GLU A 260 -7.78 25.14 -11.76
N ARG A 261 -6.64 25.80 -12.03
CA ARG A 261 -6.50 27.26 -11.94
C ARG A 261 -7.32 28.00 -12.99
N LEU A 262 -7.68 27.34 -14.09
CA LEU A 262 -8.46 27.92 -15.18
C LEU A 262 -9.97 27.88 -14.94
N VAL A 263 -10.47 26.98 -14.10
CA VAL A 263 -11.91 26.81 -13.83
C VAL A 263 -12.60 28.13 -13.43
N PRO A 264 -12.15 28.83 -12.36
CA PRO A 264 -12.82 30.06 -11.94
C PRO A 264 -12.71 31.18 -12.99
N ILE A 265 -11.58 31.24 -13.71
CA ILE A 265 -11.35 32.26 -14.74
C ILE A 265 -12.33 32.07 -15.90
N ARG A 266 -12.52 30.83 -16.38
CA ARG A 266 -13.48 30.56 -17.46
C ARG A 266 -14.89 30.93 -17.05
N GLN A 267 -15.28 30.63 -15.81
CA GLN A 267 -16.60 30.98 -15.29
C GLN A 267 -16.82 32.50 -15.27
N GLN A 268 -15.85 33.25 -14.76
CA GLN A 268 -15.89 34.71 -14.73
C GLN A 268 -16.02 35.29 -16.15
N VAL A 269 -15.10 34.90 -17.06
CA VAL A 269 -15.06 35.42 -18.44
C VAL A 269 -16.37 35.15 -19.19
N ASN A 270 -16.95 33.96 -19.02
CA ASN A 270 -18.22 33.62 -19.65
C ASN A 270 -19.37 34.51 -19.14
N SER A 271 -19.46 34.72 -17.83
CA SER A 271 -20.50 35.55 -17.22
C SER A 271 -20.41 37.02 -17.66
N GLU A 272 -19.20 37.58 -17.71
CA GLU A 272 -18.95 38.96 -18.14
C GLU A 272 -19.25 39.13 -19.63
N LYS A 273 -18.89 38.15 -20.47
CA LYS A 273 -19.19 38.17 -21.90
C LYS A 273 -20.70 38.16 -22.17
N GLN A 274 -21.45 37.32 -21.45
CA GLN A 274 -22.91 37.26 -21.55
C GLN A 274 -23.58 38.58 -21.10
N ALA A 275 -23.14 39.14 -19.97
CA ALA A 275 -23.66 40.42 -19.49
C ALA A 275 -23.43 41.55 -20.51
N TRP A 276 -22.25 41.60 -21.14
CA TRP A 276 -21.95 42.56 -22.19
C TRP A 276 -22.81 42.38 -23.44
N GLN A 277 -23.14 41.14 -23.81
CA GLN A 277 -24.05 40.87 -24.93
C GLN A 277 -25.47 41.37 -24.62
N ALA A 278 -26.01 41.04 -23.44
CA ALA A 278 -27.33 41.51 -23.01
C ALA A 278 -27.43 43.06 -23.00
N LEU A 279 -26.38 43.76 -22.58
CA LEU A 279 -26.33 45.23 -22.61
C LEU A 279 -26.34 45.80 -24.04
N LYS A 280 -25.72 45.12 -25.00
CA LYS A 280 -25.76 45.53 -26.42
C LYS A 280 -27.16 45.31 -27.00
N ASP A 281 -27.75 44.15 -26.72
CA ASP A 281 -29.10 43.80 -27.17
C ASP A 281 -30.14 44.78 -26.61
N ALA A 282 -30.06 45.14 -25.34
CA ALA A 282 -30.96 46.13 -24.74
C ALA A 282 -30.84 47.54 -25.36
N ARG A 283 -29.66 47.91 -25.88
CA ARG A 283 -29.44 49.23 -26.53
C ARG A 283 -30.04 49.30 -27.93
N ILE A 284 -30.13 48.17 -28.63
CA ILE A 284 -30.68 48.10 -30.00
C ILE A 284 -32.21 47.93 -30.01
N LEU A 285 -32.84 47.62 -28.87
CA LEU A 285 -34.29 47.55 -28.79
C LEU A 285 -34.91 48.91 -29.10
N PRO A 286 -35.87 49.01 -30.03
CA PRO A 286 -36.57 50.25 -30.30
C PRO A 286 -37.28 50.72 -29.03
N LYS A 287 -37.26 52.04 -28.79
CA LYS A 287 -37.93 52.70 -27.66
C LYS A 287 -39.46 52.70 -27.82
N THR A 288 -40.04 51.63 -28.35
CA THR A 288 -41.47 51.41 -28.45
C THR A 288 -41.89 50.56 -27.27
N ILE A 289 -41.87 51.17 -26.08
CA ILE A 289 -42.66 50.63 -24.96
C ILE A 289 -44.07 51.14 -25.22
N PRO A 290 -45.06 50.29 -25.59
CA PRO A 290 -46.44 50.72 -25.55
C PRO A 290 -46.73 51.14 -24.11
N ARG A 291 -46.95 52.44 -23.90
CA ARG A 291 -47.58 52.93 -22.67
C ARG A 291 -49.03 52.46 -22.73
N ASN A 292 -49.29 51.24 -22.26
CA ASN A 292 -50.64 50.90 -21.84
C ASN A 292 -50.87 51.64 -20.53
N CYS A 293 -51.52 52.81 -20.67
CA CYS A 293 -52.34 53.38 -19.60
C CYS A 293 -53.54 52.46 -19.36
#